data_AF-A0A074YBI3-F1
#
_entry.id   AF-A0A074YBI3-F1
#
_cell.length_a   1.000
_cell.length_b   1.000
_cell.length_c   1.000
_cell.angle_alpha   90.00
_cell.angle_beta   90.00
_cell.angle_gamma   90.00
#
_symmetry.space_group_name_H-M   'P 1'
#
loop_
_entity.id
_entity.type
_entity.pdbx_description
1 polymer ?
#
loop_
_entity_poly.entity_id
_entity_poly.type
_entity_poly.pdbx_seq_one_letter_code
_entity_poly.pdbx_strand_id
1 'polypeptide(L)'
;MDQQSIMEEVTGMASRRKGCWRIQDCGSCLKSKHGCGWCPSSSTCVPTTNLLTPISHPVCPLASERYELRTKTLGCNCSTITFLSVIVTVFCTIAALLLISGVLWLLKWWGRTFRSGGWEIVVEEDGRVREGTWRRSTLWPRFMVARR
;
A
#
# COMPACT_ATOMS: atom_id res chain seq x y z
N MET A 1 26.46 34.66 11.73
CA MET A 1 26.98 33.53 10.94
C MET A 1 28.41 33.89 10.59
N ASP A 2 29.36 33.34 11.33
CA ASP A 2 30.77 33.67 11.21
C ASP A 2 31.42 32.89 10.06
N GLN A 3 32.39 33.48 9.37
CA GLN A 3 33.08 32.81 8.25
C GLN A 3 33.73 31.48 8.66
N GLN A 4 34.13 31.33 9.93
CA GLN A 4 34.72 30.09 10.43
C GLN A 4 33.73 28.92 10.44
N SER A 5 32.47 29.13 10.85
CA SER A 5 31.48 28.04 10.90
C SER A 5 31.11 27.52 9.52
N ILE A 6 31.08 28.39 8.51
CA ILE A 6 30.79 28.01 7.11
C ILE A 6 31.91 27.11 6.58
N MET A 7 33.18 27.41 6.88
CA MET A 7 34.31 26.60 6.40
C MET A 7 34.33 25.21 7.04
N GLU A 8 33.96 25.07 8.31
CA GLU A 8 33.81 23.76 8.98
C GLU A 8 32.68 22.92 8.37
N GLU A 9 31.54 23.53 8.04
CA GLU A 9 30.44 22.81 7.36
C GLU A 9 30.84 22.35 5.95
N VAL A 10 31.46 23.22 5.16
CA VAL A 10 31.87 22.91 3.78
C VAL A 10 32.94 21.83 3.75
N THR A 11 33.93 21.89 4.65
CA THR A 11 34.96 20.85 4.77
C THR A 11 34.38 19.52 5.23
N GLY A 12 33.38 19.54 6.11
CA GLY A 12 32.59 18.36 6.49
C GLY A 12 31.88 17.70 5.29
N MET A 13 31.17 18.49 4.49
CA MET A 13 30.48 17.99 3.28
C MET A 13 31.45 17.46 2.23
N ALA A 14 32.58 18.13 2.02
CA ALA A 14 33.61 17.69 1.08
C ALA A 14 34.26 16.36 1.51
N SER A 15 34.54 16.22 2.81
CA SER A 15 35.10 14.99 3.39
C SER A 15 34.12 13.82 3.24
N ARG A 16 32.83 14.07 3.48
CA ARG A 16 31.76 13.08 3.26
C ARG A 16 31.69 12.61 1.80
N ARG A 17 31.73 13.55 0.85
CA ARG A 17 31.71 13.23 -0.59
C ARG A 17 32.93 12.39 -0.99
N LYS A 18 34.13 12.80 -0.59
CA LYS A 18 35.38 12.06 -0.85
C LYS A 18 35.35 10.67 -0.23
N GLY A 19 34.81 10.54 0.98
CA GLY A 19 34.67 9.27 1.69
C GLY A 19 33.77 8.28 0.96
N CYS A 20 32.63 8.73 0.42
CA CYS A 20 31.75 7.88 -0.38
C CYS A 20 32.40 7.49 -1.71
N TRP A 21 32.92 8.46 -2.48
CA TRP A 21 33.44 8.24 -3.82
C TRP A 21 34.65 7.30 -3.88
N ARG A 22 35.45 7.23 -2.80
CA ARG A 22 36.59 6.32 -2.70
C ARG A 22 36.18 4.84 -2.72
N ILE A 23 34.94 4.53 -2.39
CA ILE A 23 34.46 3.16 -2.26
C ILE A 23 33.84 2.70 -3.58
N GLN A 24 34.34 1.59 -4.12
CA GLN A 24 33.89 0.99 -5.38
C GLN A 24 33.17 -0.36 -5.17
N ASP A 25 32.78 -0.65 -3.92
CA ASP A 25 32.02 -1.85 -3.56
C ASP A 25 30.71 -1.49 -2.88
N CYS A 26 29.63 -2.14 -3.29
CA CYS A 26 28.32 -1.92 -2.69
C CYS A 26 28.35 -2.17 -1.17
N GLY A 27 28.88 -3.32 -0.72
CA GLY A 27 28.84 -3.70 0.69
C GLY A 27 29.59 -2.71 1.58
N SER A 28 30.75 -2.26 1.13
CA SER A 28 31.59 -1.27 1.83
C SER A 28 30.95 0.12 1.79
N CYS A 29 30.31 0.49 0.67
CA CYS A 29 29.64 1.78 0.52
C CYS A 29 28.49 1.92 1.50
N LEU A 30 27.65 0.88 1.61
CA LEU A 30 26.50 0.86 2.50
C LEU A 30 26.90 0.79 3.98
N LYS A 31 28.02 0.15 4.32
CA LYS A 31 28.52 0.07 5.70
C LYS A 31 29.28 1.32 6.16
N SER A 32 29.55 2.28 5.26
CA SER A 32 30.28 3.50 5.59
C SER A 32 29.55 4.34 6.65
N LYS A 33 30.32 5.02 7.52
CA LYS A 33 29.78 5.95 8.53
C LYS A 33 29.21 7.23 7.93
N HIS A 34 29.55 7.52 6.67
CA HIS A 34 29.24 8.78 5.99
C HIS A 34 27.85 8.82 5.35
N GLY A 35 27.03 7.78 5.51
CA GLY A 35 25.68 7.74 4.92
C GLY A 35 25.75 7.84 3.40
N CYS A 36 26.31 6.82 2.77
CA CYS A 36 26.44 6.73 1.31
C CYS A 36 25.38 5.77 0.73
N GLY A 37 25.07 5.96 -0.55
CA GLY A 37 24.21 5.10 -1.36
C GLY A 37 24.99 4.57 -2.55
N TRP A 38 24.54 3.43 -3.08
CA TRP A 38 25.19 2.73 -4.18
C TRP A 38 24.31 2.75 -5.43
N CYS A 39 24.85 3.24 -6.54
CA CYS A 39 24.23 3.20 -7.86
C CYS A 39 24.72 1.94 -8.59
N PRO A 40 23.86 0.92 -8.81
CA PRO A 40 24.31 -0.39 -9.27
C PRO A 40 24.83 -0.40 -10.71
N SER A 41 24.20 0.33 -11.63
CA SER A 41 24.52 0.20 -13.05
C SER A 41 25.71 1.05 -13.47
N SER A 42 25.96 2.16 -12.77
CA SER A 42 27.22 2.92 -12.84
C SER A 42 28.31 2.41 -11.90
N SER A 43 27.98 1.51 -10.96
CA SER A 43 28.90 1.00 -9.92
C SER A 43 29.59 2.12 -9.12
N THR A 44 28.83 3.16 -8.76
CA THR A 44 29.35 4.34 -8.05
C THR A 44 28.76 4.50 -6.66
N CYS A 45 29.59 4.89 -5.70
CA CYS A 45 29.17 5.22 -4.33
C CYS A 45 29.02 6.74 -4.17
N VAL A 46 27.80 7.17 -3.85
CA VAL A 46 27.42 8.58 -3.79
C VAL A 46 26.92 8.98 -2.40
N PRO A 47 27.14 10.22 -1.94
CA PRO A 47 26.60 10.68 -0.67
C PRO A 47 25.06 10.81 -0.77
N THR A 48 24.33 10.12 0.11
CA THR A 48 22.85 10.19 0.17
C THR A 48 22.39 10.71 1.52
N THR A 49 21.48 11.68 1.54
CA THR A 49 20.97 12.24 2.80
C THR A 49 19.86 11.40 3.41
N ASN A 50 19.04 10.72 2.59
CA ASN A 50 17.85 9.98 3.06
C ASN A 50 17.59 8.69 2.24
N LEU A 51 16.54 7.94 2.58
CA LEU A 51 16.03 6.84 1.75
C LEU A 51 15.24 7.37 0.54
N LEU A 52 14.64 8.56 0.66
CA LEU A 52 13.77 9.18 -0.35
C LEU A 52 14.52 10.16 -1.27
N THR A 53 15.84 10.25 -1.15
CA THR A 53 16.69 11.07 -2.04
C THR A 53 16.42 10.86 -3.54
N PRO A 54 16.14 9.64 -4.06
CA PRO A 54 15.85 9.47 -5.49
C PRO A 54 14.57 10.16 -5.98
N ILE A 55 13.69 10.59 -5.08
CA ILE A 55 12.47 11.33 -5.41
C ILE A 55 12.76 12.84 -5.50
N SER A 56 13.64 13.35 -4.64
CA SER A 56 13.92 14.79 -4.55
C SER A 56 15.01 15.25 -5.51
N HIS A 57 16.07 14.45 -5.71
CA HIS A 57 17.21 14.83 -6.54
C HIS A 57 17.88 13.63 -7.23
N PRO A 58 18.33 13.78 -8.49
CA PRO A 58 19.19 12.80 -9.14
C PRO A 58 20.56 12.72 -8.48
N VAL A 59 20.77 11.72 -7.64
CA VAL A 59 22.09 11.48 -7.00
C VAL A 59 22.99 10.60 -7.87
N CYS A 60 22.39 9.71 -8.69
CA CYS A 60 23.13 8.85 -9.60
C CYS A 60 23.43 9.55 -10.94
N PRO A 61 24.57 9.23 -11.59
CA PRO A 61 24.98 9.82 -12.86
C PRO A 61 24.01 9.51 -14.01
N LEU A 62 23.35 8.34 -13.99
CA LEU A 62 22.27 8.00 -14.93
C LEU A 62 20.89 8.27 -14.30
N ALA A 63 20.00 8.84 -15.10
CA ALA A 63 18.62 9.11 -14.68
C ALA A 63 17.76 7.84 -14.54
N SER A 64 18.04 6.81 -15.34
CA SER A 64 17.36 5.51 -15.28
C SER A 64 17.66 4.75 -13.97
N GLU A 65 18.83 4.96 -13.37
CA GLU A 65 19.28 4.24 -12.17
C GLU A 65 18.74 4.84 -10.86
N ARG A 66 18.00 5.96 -10.93
CA ARG A 66 17.50 6.67 -9.74
C ARG A 66 16.67 5.75 -8.84
N TYR A 67 15.80 4.93 -9.44
CA TYR A 67 14.95 4.01 -8.70
C TYR A 67 15.69 2.74 -8.25
N GLU A 68 16.87 2.48 -8.80
CA GLU A 68 17.73 1.35 -8.43
C GLU A 68 18.77 1.68 -7.35
N LEU A 69 18.73 2.89 -6.79
CA LEU A 69 19.63 3.29 -5.71
C LEU A 69 19.49 2.31 -4.52
N ARG A 70 20.61 1.69 -4.14
CA ARG A 70 20.72 0.83 -2.97
C ARG A 70 21.21 1.67 -1.80
N THR A 71 20.54 1.61 -0.66
CA THR A 71 20.91 2.35 0.55
C THR A 71 21.18 1.39 1.72
N LYS A 72 21.81 1.91 2.78
CA LYS A 72 22.28 1.11 3.91
C LYS A 72 21.20 0.22 4.53
N THR A 73 19.96 0.67 4.52
CA THR A 73 18.81 -0.02 5.13
C THR A 73 18.25 -1.15 4.27
N LEU A 74 18.43 -1.09 2.95
CA LEU A 74 17.93 -2.10 2.00
C LEU A 74 19.00 -3.15 1.63
N GLY A 75 20.28 -2.82 1.83
CA GLY A 75 21.39 -3.72 1.54
C GLY A 75 21.74 -3.80 0.05
N CYS A 76 22.69 -4.68 -0.29
CA CYS A 76 23.21 -4.78 -1.65
C CYS A 76 22.43 -5.68 -2.60
N ASN A 77 21.55 -6.54 -2.06
CA ASN A 77 20.79 -7.52 -2.83
C ASN A 77 19.32 -7.14 -3.04
N CYS A 78 18.82 -6.14 -2.32
CA CYS A 78 17.45 -5.65 -2.48
C CYS A 78 17.46 -4.19 -2.95
N SER A 79 16.81 -3.92 -4.09
CA SER A 79 16.65 -2.58 -4.65
C SER A 79 15.44 -1.86 -4.03
N THR A 80 15.45 -0.53 -4.02
CA THR A 80 14.31 0.28 -3.56
C THR A 80 13.02 -0.03 -4.35
N ILE A 81 13.13 -0.34 -5.65
CA ILE A 81 12.00 -0.78 -6.49
C ILE A 81 11.30 -2.01 -5.92
N THR A 82 12.04 -3.06 -5.54
CA THR A 82 11.41 -4.32 -5.09
C THR A 82 10.69 -4.11 -3.77
N PHE A 83 11.29 -3.33 -2.86
CA PHE A 83 10.66 -2.96 -1.60
C PHE A 83 9.38 -2.14 -1.81
N LEU A 84 9.42 -1.12 -2.67
CA LEU A 84 8.24 -0.33 -3.02
C LEU A 84 7.16 -1.18 -3.69
N SER A 85 7.54 -2.07 -4.60
CA SER A 85 6.62 -2.99 -5.27
C SER A 85 5.92 -3.91 -4.27
N VAL A 86 6.64 -4.45 -3.29
CA VAL A 86 6.06 -5.29 -2.24
C VAL A 86 5.08 -4.49 -1.38
N ILE A 87 5.46 -3.29 -0.94
CA ILE A 87 4.57 -2.43 -0.15
C ILE A 87 3.28 -2.12 -0.91
N VAL A 88 3.40 -1.67 -2.16
CA VAL A 88 2.23 -1.35 -3.00
C VAL A 88 1.35 -2.58 -3.18
N THR A 89 1.95 -3.74 -3.44
CA THR A 89 1.21 -5.00 -3.59
C THR A 89 0.43 -5.36 -2.33
N VAL A 90 1.04 -5.22 -1.14
CA VAL A 90 0.36 -5.48 0.14
C VAL A 90 -0.83 -4.54 0.35
N PHE A 91 -0.70 -3.25 0.05
CA PHE A 91 -1.83 -2.32 0.16
C PHE A 91 -2.93 -2.63 -0.86
N CYS A 92 -2.57 -2.97 -2.09
CA CYS A 92 -3.53 -3.36 -3.12
C CYS A 92 -4.29 -4.65 -2.74
N THR A 93 -3.62 -5.66 -2.17
CA THR A 93 -4.27 -6.90 -1.74
C THR A 93 -5.22 -6.66 -0.56
N ILE A 94 -4.82 -5.86 0.43
CA ILE A 94 -5.70 -5.47 1.54
C ILE A 94 -6.93 -4.72 1.01
N ALA A 95 -6.73 -3.73 0.13
CA ALA A 95 -7.83 -2.99 -0.47
C ALA A 95 -8.79 -3.90 -1.25
N ALA A 96 -8.25 -4.83 -2.04
CA ALA A 96 -9.07 -5.81 -2.77
C ALA A 96 -9.91 -6.69 -1.83
N LEU A 97 -9.32 -7.18 -0.73
CA LEU A 97 -10.05 -7.98 0.27
C LEU A 97 -11.16 -7.16 0.96
N LEU A 98 -10.90 -5.89 1.28
CA LEU A 98 -11.91 -5.01 1.86
C LEU A 98 -13.05 -4.72 0.87
N LEU A 99 -12.74 -4.51 -0.40
CA LEU A 99 -13.77 -4.33 -1.44
C LEU A 99 -14.61 -5.58 -1.62
N ILE A 100 -13.98 -6.76 -1.73
CA ILE A 100 -14.70 -8.04 -1.87
C ILE A 100 -15.59 -8.30 -0.65
N SER A 101 -15.05 -8.15 0.57
CA SER A 101 -15.83 -8.34 1.79
C SER A 101 -16.98 -7.33 1.91
N GLY A 102 -16.76 -6.07 1.53
CA GLY A 102 -17.80 -5.05 1.45
C GLY A 102 -18.92 -5.42 0.46
N VAL A 103 -18.56 -5.87 -0.74
CA VAL A 103 -19.53 -6.33 -1.76
C VAL A 103 -20.31 -7.55 -1.26
N LEU A 104 -19.64 -8.55 -0.67
CA LEU A 104 -20.32 -9.72 -0.11
C LEU A 104 -21.25 -9.35 1.05
N TRP A 105 -20.85 -8.39 1.88
CA TRP A 105 -21.68 -7.89 2.97
C TRP A 105 -22.92 -7.16 2.44
N LEU A 106 -22.75 -6.30 1.43
CA LEU A 106 -23.85 -5.63 0.71
C LEU A 106 -24.80 -6.65 0.07
N LEU A 107 -24.27 -7.65 -0.65
CA LEU A 107 -25.07 -8.72 -1.26
C LEU A 107 -25.81 -9.55 -0.22
N LYS A 108 -25.19 -9.86 0.93
CA LYS A 108 -25.85 -10.58 2.03
C LYS A 108 -26.90 -9.71 2.74
N TRP A 109 -26.67 -8.41 2.86
CA TRP A 109 -27.61 -7.46 3.45
C TRP A 109 -28.82 -7.26 2.52
N TRP A 110 -28.58 -7.04 1.23
CA TRP A 110 -29.63 -7.02 0.20
C TRP A 110 -30.34 -8.36 0.09
N GLY A 111 -29.65 -9.49 0.11
CA GLY A 111 -30.28 -10.80 0.13
C GLY A 111 -31.18 -11.00 1.36
N ARG A 112 -30.83 -10.43 2.52
CA ARG A 112 -31.71 -10.47 3.71
C ARG A 112 -32.92 -9.52 3.61
N THR A 113 -32.80 -8.41 2.89
CA THR A 113 -33.91 -7.45 2.69
C THR A 113 -34.81 -7.80 1.51
N PHE A 114 -34.25 -8.40 0.44
CA PHE A 114 -34.94 -8.78 -0.79
C PHE A 114 -35.36 -10.25 -0.86
N ARG A 115 -34.95 -11.14 0.08
CA ARG A 115 -35.61 -12.45 0.28
C ARG A 115 -36.96 -12.24 0.97
N SER A 116 -37.87 -11.56 0.27
CA SER A 116 -39.25 -11.30 0.69
C SER A 116 -40.26 -12.22 0.01
N GLY A 117 -39.81 -13.28 -0.68
CA GLY A 117 -40.66 -14.22 -1.38
C GLY A 117 -40.12 -15.65 -1.29
N GLY A 118 -40.83 -16.50 -0.54
CA GLY A 118 -40.71 -17.96 -0.63
C GLY A 118 -41.96 -18.54 -1.27
N TRP A 119 -41.93 -19.81 -1.67
CA TRP A 119 -43.13 -20.52 -2.10
C TRP A 119 -43.70 -21.24 -0.89
N GLU A 120 -44.96 -20.98 -0.54
CA GLU A 120 -45.66 -21.72 0.51
C GLU A 120 -46.79 -22.51 -0.14
N ILE A 121 -46.88 -23.78 0.21
CA ILE A 121 -47.96 -24.68 -0.20
C ILE A 121 -48.90 -24.75 0.99
N VAL A 122 -50.02 -24.03 0.93
CA VAL A 122 -51.06 -24.08 1.97
C VAL A 122 -52.06 -25.16 1.56
N VAL A 123 -52.15 -26.21 2.38
CA VAL A 123 -53.18 -27.24 2.23
C VAL A 123 -54.40 -26.77 3.03
N GLU A 124 -55.46 -26.42 2.31
CA GLU A 124 -56.72 -25.99 2.92
C GLU A 124 -57.47 -27.22 3.46
N GLU A 125 -58.26 -27.06 4.53
CA GLU A 125 -58.99 -28.15 5.20
C GLU A 125 -59.93 -28.93 4.24
N ASP A 126 -60.32 -28.30 3.12
CA ASP A 126 -61.09 -28.90 2.03
C ASP A 126 -60.28 -29.84 1.12
N GLY A 127 -58.99 -30.06 1.40
CA GLY A 127 -58.08 -30.91 0.62
C GLY A 127 -57.58 -30.28 -0.69
N ARG A 128 -57.88 -29.00 -0.93
CA ARG A 128 -57.40 -28.26 -2.12
C ARG A 128 -56.04 -27.65 -1.85
N VAL A 129 -55.15 -27.75 -2.83
CA VAL A 129 -53.81 -27.17 -2.78
C VAL A 129 -53.83 -25.81 -3.47
N ARG A 130 -53.46 -24.75 -2.76
CA ARG A 130 -53.20 -23.43 -3.36
C ARG A 130 -51.71 -23.13 -3.33
N GLU A 131 -51.15 -22.93 -4.52
CA GLU A 131 -49.79 -22.44 -4.69
C GLU A 131 -49.80 -20.91 -4.59
N GLY A 132 -49.06 -20.37 -3.62
CA GLY A 132 -48.95 -18.93 -3.42
C GLY A 132 -47.53 -18.51 -3.10
N THR A 133 -47.11 -17.37 -3.62
CA THR A 133 -45.88 -16.71 -3.15
C THR A 133 -46.11 -16.14 -1.76
N TRP A 134 -45.42 -16.68 -0.75
CA TRP A 134 -45.39 -16.13 0.59
C TRP A 134 -44.80 -14.73 0.56
N ARG A 135 -45.61 -13.72 0.90
CA ARG A 135 -45.19 -12.31 0.97
C ARG A 135 -45.11 -11.93 2.44
N ARG A 136 -43.91 -11.63 2.97
CA ARG A 136 -43.76 -11.11 4.34
C ARG A 136 -44.58 -9.81 4.45
N SER A 137 -45.71 -9.85 5.14
CA SER A 137 -46.58 -8.68 5.28
C SER A 137 -45.89 -7.62 6.15
N THR A 138 -45.44 -6.56 5.47
CA THR A 138 -45.00 -5.26 6.02
C THR A 138 -43.78 -5.26 6.94
N LEU A 139 -42.81 -4.40 6.60
CA LEU A 139 -41.65 -4.02 7.41
C LEU A 139 -42.01 -3.17 8.65
N TRP A 140 -43.30 -2.95 8.92
CA TRP A 140 -43.79 -2.02 9.94
C TRP A 140 -44.34 -2.80 11.14
N PRO A 141 -44.00 -2.41 12.38
CA PRO A 141 -44.56 -3.04 13.57
C PRO A 141 -46.10 -2.92 13.55
N ARG A 142 -46.74 -4.03 13.92
CA ARG A 142 -48.18 -4.32 13.80
C ARG A 142 -49.12 -3.26 14.42
N PHE A 143 -48.60 -2.28 15.16
CA PHE A 143 -49.37 -1.18 15.76
C PHE A 143 -49.62 0.00 14.80
N MET A 144 -48.94 0.08 13.65
CA MET A 144 -49.10 1.19 12.70
C MET A 144 -50.00 0.89 11.49
N VAL A 145 -50.53 -0.34 11.39
CA VAL A 145 -51.52 -0.67 10.36
C VAL A 145 -52.91 -0.37 10.92
N ALA A 146 -53.43 0.82 10.63
CA ALA A 146 -54.80 1.20 10.95
C ALA A 146 -55.78 0.19 10.30
N ARG A 147 -56.61 -0.46 11.13
CA ARG A 147 -57.77 -1.21 10.66
C ARG A 147 -58.77 -0.21 10.08
N ARG A 148 -59.04 -0.30 8.78
CA ARG A 148 -60.28 0.17 8.16
C ARG A 148 -61.08 -1.04 7.74
#